data_AF-A0A7C1GC39-F1
#
_entry.id   AF-A0A7C1GC39-F1
#
_cell.length_a   1.000
_cell.length_b   1.000
_cell.length_c   1.000
_cell.angle_alpha   90.00
_cell.angle_beta   90.00
_cell.angle_gamma   90.00
#
_symmetry.space_group_name_H-M   'P 1'
#
loop_
_entity.id
_entity.type
_entity.pdbx_description
1 polymer ?
#
loop_
_entity_poly.entity_id
_entity_poly.type
_entity_poly.pdbx_seq_one_letter_code
_entity_poly.pdbx_strand_id
1 'polypeptide(L)'
;MSIFRLDFRGTISPQDKEKGDFLLIPLDVPSGVKSIVIEYSYRAKDTGECEIDIGLFSPGRVDFPAEPEAFRGWSGTAKKKIVVGERYATPGYLPGEVKPGTWHI
;
A
#
# COMPACT_ATOMS: atom_id res chain seq x y z
N MET A 1 17.72 -12.51 9.98
CA MET A 1 16.52 -11.96 9.31
C MET A 1 16.92 -10.61 8.76
N SER A 2 16.91 -10.44 7.43
CA SER A 2 17.26 -9.15 6.80
C SER A 2 16.00 -8.29 6.71
N ILE A 3 16.14 -6.99 6.94
CA ILE A 3 15.05 -6.01 6.78
C ILE A 3 15.45 -5.09 5.63
N PHE A 4 14.58 -5.00 4.63
CA PHE A 4 14.70 -4.00 3.56
C PHE A 4 13.78 -2.84 3.88
N ARG A 5 14.32 -1.62 3.81
CA ARG A 5 13.57 -0.40 4.12
C ARG A 5 13.58 0.51 2.90
N LEU A 6 12.38 0.98 2.53
CA LEU A 6 12.15 1.97 1.49
C LEU A 6 11.45 3.15 2.15
N ASP A 7 11.88 4.37 1.85
CA ASP A 7 11.30 5.60 2.39
C ASP A 7 10.82 6.48 1.22
N PHE A 8 9.51 6.63 1.10
CA PHE A 8 8.86 7.48 0.09
C PHE A 8 8.43 8.80 0.73
N ARG A 9 8.56 9.91 -0.02
CA ARG A 9 8.10 11.23 0.39
C ARG A 9 7.53 11.97 -0.81
N GLY A 10 6.45 12.71 -0.59
CA GLY A 10 5.79 13.47 -1.64
C GLY A 10 4.76 14.44 -1.09
N THR A 11 4.09 15.13 -2.01
CA THR A 11 2.91 15.95 -1.74
C THR A 11 1.83 15.47 -2.68
N ILE A 12 0.63 15.29 -2.13
CA ILE A 12 -0.57 14.95 -2.90
C ILE A 12 -1.45 16.19 -2.89
N SER A 13 -2.03 16.52 -4.04
CA SER A 13 -2.97 17.62 -4.17
C SER A 13 -4.31 17.16 -4.76
N PRO A 14 -5.37 17.98 -4.68
CA PRO A 14 -6.64 17.65 -5.31
C PRO A 14 -6.52 17.34 -6.82
N GLN A 15 -5.56 17.94 -7.52
CA GLN A 15 -5.30 17.67 -8.94
C GLN A 15 -4.81 16.24 -9.21
N ASP A 16 -4.23 15.56 -8.22
CA ASP A 16 -3.85 14.16 -8.38
C ASP A 16 -5.08 13.25 -8.39
N LYS A 17 -6.12 13.62 -7.63
CA LYS A 17 -7.42 12.94 -7.66
C LYS A 17 -8.15 13.10 -9.00
N GLU A 18 -7.88 14.17 -9.73
CA GLU A 18 -8.42 14.37 -11.09
C GLU A 18 -7.78 13.42 -12.12
N LYS A 19 -6.56 12.93 -11.86
CA LYS A 19 -5.85 12.01 -12.76
C LYS A 19 -6.27 10.55 -12.59
N GLY A 20 -6.86 10.22 -11.45
CA GLY A 20 -7.34 8.88 -11.13
C GLY A 20 -7.77 8.76 -9.67
N ASP A 21 -8.55 7.72 -9.38
CA ASP A 21 -9.08 7.49 -8.02
C ASP A 21 -7.99 7.12 -7.00
N PHE A 22 -6.86 6.59 -7.48
CA PHE A 22 -5.75 6.11 -6.65
C PHE A 22 -4.39 6.53 -7.24
N LEU A 23 -3.46 6.87 -6.34
CA LEU A 23 -2.05 7.01 -6.67
C LEU A 23 -1.35 5.69 -6.37
N LEU A 24 -0.83 5.03 -7.42
CA LEU A 24 -0.12 3.77 -7.29
C LEU A 24 1.38 4.03 -7.12
N ILE A 25 1.93 3.64 -5.97
CA ILE A 25 3.37 3.78 -5.69
C ILE A 25 4.05 2.43 -5.85
N PRO A 26 4.90 2.22 -6.88
CA PRO A 26 5.56 0.95 -7.10
C PRO A 26 6.69 0.72 -6.09
N LEU A 27 6.82 -0.53 -5.64
CA LEU A 27 7.96 -1.00 -4.86
C LEU A 27 8.41 -2.39 -5.31
N ASP A 28 9.72 -2.59 -5.45
CA ASP A 28 10.26 -3.90 -5.82
C ASP A 28 10.53 -4.75 -4.58
N VAL A 29 9.85 -5.90 -4.52
CA VAL A 29 9.98 -6.88 -3.45
C VAL A 29 10.87 -8.03 -3.92
N PRO A 30 12.05 -8.24 -3.30
CA PRO A 30 12.94 -9.34 -3.67
C PRO A 30 12.39 -10.70 -3.21
N SER A 31 12.98 -11.77 -3.73
CA SER A 31 12.65 -13.13 -3.30
C SER A 31 12.99 -13.36 -1.82
N GLY A 32 12.21 -14.21 -1.16
CA GLY A 32 12.43 -14.59 0.24
C GLY A 32 11.88 -13.61 1.29
N VAL A 33 11.23 -12.50 0.88
CA VAL A 33 10.49 -11.64 1.81
C VAL A 33 9.31 -12.41 2.39
N LYS A 34 9.10 -12.30 3.71
CA LYS A 34 8.02 -13.01 4.42
C LYS A 34 6.88 -12.12 4.90
N SER A 35 7.14 -10.82 4.97
CA SER A 35 6.16 -9.83 5.41
C SER A 35 6.50 -8.47 4.84
N ILE A 36 5.48 -7.71 4.46
CA ILE A 36 5.56 -6.30 4.14
C ILE A 36 4.97 -5.52 5.32
N VAL A 37 5.70 -4.50 5.76
CA VAL A 37 5.24 -3.57 6.80
C VAL A 37 5.22 -2.18 6.17
N ILE A 38 4.06 -1.54 6.19
CA ILE A 38 3.91 -0.16 5.71
C ILE A 38 3.56 0.71 6.90
N GLU A 39 4.31 1.78 7.05
CA GLU A 39 4.07 2.85 8.01
C GLU A 39 4.08 4.16 7.25
N TYR A 40 3.10 5.01 7.50
CA TYR A 40 3.01 6.31 6.85
C TYR A 40 2.51 7.37 7.81
N SER A 41 2.89 8.61 7.48
CA SER A 41 2.39 9.80 8.15
C SER A 41 2.21 10.89 7.10
N TYR A 42 1.27 11.79 7.36
CA TYR A 42 1.06 12.95 6.51
C TYR A 42 0.65 14.13 7.38
N ARG A 43 0.76 15.32 6.80
CA ARG A 43 0.28 16.56 7.38
C ARG A 43 -0.60 17.23 6.33
N ALA A 44 -1.87 17.43 6.66
CA ALA A 44 -2.72 18.29 5.84
C ALA A 44 -2.12 19.70 5.81
N LYS A 45 -2.03 20.30 4.63
CA LYS A 45 -1.70 21.72 4.49
C LYS A 45 -2.99 22.49 4.82
N ASP A 46 -2.91 23.50 5.69
CA ASP A 46 -4.03 24.32 6.20
C ASP A 46 -4.96 23.61 7.22
N THR A 47 -6.26 23.98 7.28
CA THR A 47 -7.29 23.48 8.21
C THR A 47 -8.18 22.37 7.64
N GLY A 48 -7.89 21.89 6.43
CA GLY A 48 -8.73 20.89 5.77
C GLY A 48 -8.60 19.51 6.39
N GLU A 49 -9.72 18.80 6.52
CA GLU A 49 -9.72 17.37 6.79
C GLU A 49 -9.07 16.65 5.59
N CYS A 50 -7.95 15.97 5.83
CA CYS A 50 -7.32 15.11 4.84
C CYS A 50 -7.36 13.68 5.37
N GLU A 51 -8.07 12.83 4.66
CA GLU A 51 -8.08 11.40 4.90
C GLU A 51 -7.35 10.70 3.76
N ILE A 52 -6.43 9.82 4.12
CA ILE A 52 -5.72 8.96 3.18
C ILE A 52 -6.08 7.54 3.55
N ASP A 53 -6.62 6.79 2.59
CA ASP A 53 -6.69 5.35 2.66
C ASP A 53 -5.52 4.74 1.90
N ILE A 54 -5.00 3.63 2.41
CA ILE A 54 -3.85 2.93 1.83
C ILE A 54 -4.31 1.57 1.34
N GLY A 55 -4.02 1.28 0.07
CA GLY A 55 -4.17 -0.03 -0.53
C GLY A 55 -2.89 -0.84 -0.43
N LEU A 56 -2.99 -2.14 -0.72
CA LEU A 56 -1.82 -2.92 -1.06
C LEU A 56 -2.18 -3.89 -2.17
N PHE A 57 -1.34 -3.93 -3.20
CA PHE A 57 -1.50 -4.80 -4.35
C PHE A 57 -0.20 -5.56 -4.61
N SER A 58 -0.31 -6.87 -4.68
CA SER A 58 0.75 -7.78 -5.10
C SER A 58 0.94 -7.76 -6.62
N PRO A 59 2.04 -8.34 -7.15
CA PRO A 59 2.34 -8.30 -8.57
C PRO A 59 1.20 -8.88 -9.40
N GLY A 60 0.81 -8.16 -10.45
CA GLY A 60 -0.35 -8.45 -11.29
C GLY A 60 -0.93 -7.16 -11.86
N ARG A 61 -2.13 -7.23 -12.46
CA ARG A 61 -2.84 -6.05 -12.94
C ARG A 61 -3.45 -5.26 -11.78
N VAL A 62 -3.13 -3.97 -11.70
CA VAL A 62 -3.51 -3.09 -10.57
C VAL A 62 -4.37 -1.89 -10.97
N ASP A 63 -4.65 -1.67 -12.27
CA ASP A 63 -5.69 -0.74 -12.70
C ASP A 63 -7.06 -1.17 -12.20
N PHE A 64 -7.92 -0.21 -11.86
CA PHE A 64 -9.16 -0.48 -11.15
C PHE A 64 -10.30 -0.92 -12.10
N PRO A 65 -10.99 -2.04 -11.84
CA PRO A 65 -10.76 -2.97 -10.73
C PRO A 65 -9.53 -3.86 -10.95
N ALA A 66 -8.69 -3.94 -9.91
CA ALA A 66 -7.48 -4.76 -9.92
C ALA A 66 -7.81 -6.25 -10.09
N GLU A 67 -6.81 -7.04 -10.49
CA GLU A 67 -6.93 -8.50 -10.41
C GLU A 67 -7.24 -8.93 -8.98
N PRO A 68 -8.23 -9.82 -8.76
CA PRO A 68 -8.59 -10.29 -7.42
C PRO A 68 -7.40 -10.87 -6.65
N GLU A 69 -6.50 -11.56 -7.35
CA GLU A 69 -5.30 -12.19 -6.79
C GLU A 69 -4.20 -11.17 -6.48
N ALA A 70 -4.21 -10.02 -7.16
CA ALA A 70 -3.29 -8.91 -6.90
C ALA A 70 -3.71 -8.16 -5.64
N PHE A 71 -5.02 -7.92 -5.45
CA PHE A 71 -5.55 -7.16 -4.31
C PHE A 71 -5.23 -7.81 -2.95
N ARG A 72 -4.68 -7.02 -2.02
CA ARG A 72 -4.41 -7.47 -0.64
C ARG A 72 -5.22 -6.77 0.42
N GLY A 73 -5.87 -5.65 0.16
CA GLY A 73 -6.71 -4.99 1.16
C GLY A 73 -6.63 -3.48 1.15
N TRP A 74 -7.46 -2.91 2.03
CA TRP A 74 -7.54 -1.47 2.29
C TRP A 74 -7.43 -1.21 3.79
N SER A 75 -6.80 -0.11 4.17
CA SER A 75 -6.68 0.30 5.58
C SER A 75 -8.01 0.80 6.17
N GLY A 76 -8.88 1.34 5.32
CA GLY A 76 -10.11 2.03 5.70
C GLY A 76 -9.84 3.33 6.44
N THR A 77 -8.84 4.12 5.99
CA THR A 77 -8.36 5.43 6.51
C THR A 77 -7.87 5.47 7.97
N ALA A 78 -8.22 4.49 8.79
CA ALA A 78 -7.98 4.48 10.24
C ALA A 78 -6.56 4.04 10.64
N LYS A 79 -5.85 3.30 9.78
CA LYS A 79 -4.59 2.62 10.15
C LYS A 79 -3.41 3.39 9.61
N LYS A 80 -2.41 3.66 10.47
CA LYS A 80 -1.13 4.30 10.11
C LYS A 80 0.02 3.31 9.95
N LYS A 81 -0.19 2.07 10.39
CA LYS A 81 0.73 0.95 10.27
C LYS A 81 -0.04 -0.29 9.89
N ILE A 82 0.41 -1.00 8.85
CA ILE A 82 -0.16 -2.28 8.43
C ILE A 82 0.94 -3.31 8.21
N VAL A 83 0.57 -4.58 8.37
CA VAL A 83 1.44 -5.73 8.19
C VAL A 83 0.69 -6.74 7.32
N VAL A 84 1.32 -7.23 6.27
CA VAL A 84 0.81 -8.33 5.44
C VAL A 84 1.92 -9.37 5.29
N GLY A 85 1.62 -10.61 5.63
CA GLY A 85 2.52 -11.74 5.46
C GLY A 85 1.77 -13.03 5.17
N GLU A 86 2.50 -14.14 5.11
CA GLU A 86 2.01 -15.43 4.63
C GLU A 86 0.79 -15.94 5.42
N ARG A 87 0.82 -15.82 6.75
CA ARG A 87 -0.18 -16.41 7.65
C ARG A 87 -0.99 -15.40 8.44
N TYR A 88 -0.59 -14.14 8.38
CA TYR A 88 -1.20 -13.07 9.16
C TYR A 88 -1.21 -11.79 8.36
N ALA A 89 -2.30 -11.04 8.49
CA ALA A 89 -2.43 -9.70 7.97
C ALA A 89 -3.20 -8.83 8.96
N THR A 90 -2.93 -7.53 8.94
CA THR A 90 -3.75 -6.53 9.65
C THR A 90 -5.21 -6.63 9.17
N PRO A 91 -6.23 -6.55 10.06
CA PRO A 91 -7.63 -6.60 9.65
C PRO A 91 -7.95 -5.60 8.54
N GLY A 92 -8.69 -6.02 7.51
CA GLY A 92 -8.89 -5.28 6.26
C GLY A 92 -7.91 -5.68 5.14
N TYR A 93 -6.90 -6.49 5.48
CA TYR A 93 -5.99 -7.11 4.52
C TYR A 93 -6.08 -8.64 4.54
N LEU A 94 -5.75 -9.24 3.40
CA LEU A 94 -5.70 -10.69 3.19
C LEU A 94 -4.27 -11.19 3.39
N PRO A 95 -4.04 -12.22 4.24
CA PRO A 95 -2.76 -12.88 4.30
C PRO A 95 -2.48 -13.65 3.00
N GLY A 96 -1.22 -13.96 2.76
CA GLY A 96 -0.81 -14.76 1.61
C GLY A 96 0.68 -14.65 1.36
N GLU A 97 1.20 -15.57 0.55
CA GLU A 97 2.61 -15.57 0.15
C GLU A 97 3.01 -14.19 -0.40
N VAL A 98 4.12 -13.65 0.12
CA VAL A 98 4.71 -12.42 -0.41
C VAL A 98 5.52 -12.79 -1.66
N LYS A 99 4.86 -12.72 -2.82
CA LYS A 99 5.49 -12.98 -4.11
C LYS A 99 6.59 -11.96 -4.41
N PRO A 100 7.74 -12.36 -4.97
CA PRO A 100 8.70 -11.41 -5.51
C PRO A 100 8.11 -10.65 -6.72
N GLY A 101 8.59 -9.43 -6.94
CA GLY A 101 8.17 -8.59 -8.06
C GLY A 101 7.73 -7.19 -7.62
N THR A 102 7.11 -6.45 -8.52
CA THR A 102 6.65 -5.08 -8.26
C THR A 102 5.28 -5.09 -7.60
N TRP A 103 5.23 -4.61 -6.37
CA TRP A 103 4.01 -4.35 -5.62
C TRP A 103 3.62 -2.89 -5.75
N HIS A 104 2.37 -2.56 -5.42
CA HIS A 104 1.88 -1.18 -5.37
C HIS A 104 1.19 -0.89 -4.04
N ILE A 105 1.52 0.26 -3.46
CA ILE A 105 0.76 0.90 -2.37
C ILE A 105 -0.30 1.80 -2.99
#